data_AF-A0A427UPD1-F1
#
_entry.id   AF-A0A427UPD1-F1
#
_cell.length_a   1.000
_cell.length_b   1.000
_cell.length_c   1.000
_cell.angle_alpha   90.00
_cell.angle_beta   90.00
_cell.angle_gamma   90.00
#
_symmetry.space_group_name_H-M   'P 1'
#
loop_
_entity.id
_entity.type
_entity.pdbx_description
1 polymer ?
#
loop_
_entity_poly.entity_id
_entity_poly.type
_entity_poly.pdbx_seq_one_letter_code
_entity_poly.pdbx_strand_id
1 'polypeptide(L)'
;MHNSLYLSMNLPCTLFETVSRFDDNSADDMRYGDMGQHDLLALGLNDISAKVDPWRFIRYDFPHPSYVDGMFGVSTPGRKISHDECVDILFNEMKELSHEFSFWGEYKSLIGELIDHFRYGNGSAFYSQKLNSAFHMRMSKLSLRSPLLIIKDCIQREFAKTHTKMYIPALLHQIEIMLLRSRLYKFNNPQDRANGLGISVHDISAQKIILLNLQKYSLGWSATVHFEAQDHFGLDVSDIKNELYREFRFFRIWFFLQHHRDFAFKPFLTNFNSVERIDNYL
;
A
#
# COMPACT_ATOMS: atom_id res chain seq x y z
N MET A 1 -22.19 -5.35 -41.82
CA MET A 1 -23.38 -4.87 -41.08
C MET A 1 -22.97 -4.69 -39.62
N HIS A 2 -22.84 -3.43 -39.18
CA HIS A 2 -22.56 -3.08 -37.79
C HIS A 2 -23.78 -3.43 -36.94
N ASN A 3 -23.76 -4.56 -36.23
CA ASN A 3 -24.71 -4.80 -35.15
C ASN A 3 -24.28 -3.93 -33.97
N SER A 4 -24.80 -2.70 -33.98
CA SER A 4 -24.72 -1.73 -32.90
C SER A 4 -25.42 -2.29 -31.66
N LEU A 5 -24.67 -3.00 -30.82
CA LEU A 5 -24.99 -3.17 -29.39
C LEU A 5 -24.85 -1.84 -28.64
N TYR A 6 -25.47 -0.78 -29.17
CA TYR A 6 -25.79 0.42 -28.40
C TYR A 6 -27.05 0.14 -27.57
N LEU A 7 -27.03 -0.93 -26.78
CA LEU A 7 -27.97 -1.13 -25.68
C LEU A 7 -27.36 -0.46 -24.45
N SER A 8 -27.40 0.88 -24.47
CA SER A 8 -27.29 1.83 -23.37
C SER A 8 -26.57 1.31 -22.11
N MET A 9 -25.29 0.97 -22.21
CA MET A 9 -24.43 0.90 -21.04
C MET A 9 -23.69 2.22 -20.96
N ASN A 10 -23.92 2.99 -19.90
CA ASN A 10 -23.12 4.18 -19.61
C ASN A 10 -21.77 3.68 -19.12
N LEU A 11 -20.85 3.45 -20.05
CA LEU A 11 -19.46 3.20 -19.77
C LEU A 11 -18.69 4.52 -19.71
N PRO A 12 -17.68 4.63 -18.85
CA PRO A 12 -17.23 3.62 -17.88
C PRO A 12 -18.23 3.40 -16.73
N CYS A 13 -18.30 2.18 -16.18
CA CYS A 13 -19.14 1.88 -15.00
C CYS A 13 -18.36 1.17 -13.88
N THR A 14 -18.67 1.50 -12.63
CA THR A 14 -18.05 0.87 -11.46
C THR A 14 -18.70 -0.49 -11.21
N LEU A 15 -17.90 -1.55 -11.18
CA LEU A 15 -18.32 -2.93 -10.90
C LEU A 15 -18.19 -3.28 -9.42
N PHE A 16 -17.24 -2.66 -8.73
CA PHE A 16 -16.94 -2.90 -7.32
C PHE A 16 -16.15 -1.72 -6.77
N GLU A 17 -16.40 -1.38 -5.51
CA GLU A 17 -15.65 -0.40 -4.74
C GLU A 17 -15.62 -0.85 -3.27
N THR A 18 -14.48 -0.71 -2.61
CA THR A 18 -14.36 -0.98 -1.18
C THR A 18 -15.19 -0.01 -0.35
N VAL A 19 -15.55 -0.42 0.88
CA VAL A 19 -16.22 0.48 1.83
C VAL A 19 -15.26 1.59 2.30
N SER A 20 -13.99 1.23 2.50
CA SER A 20 -12.90 2.18 2.71
C SER A 20 -12.78 3.12 1.52
N ARG A 21 -12.62 4.41 1.82
CA ARG A 21 -12.65 5.49 0.83
C ARG A 21 -11.26 5.74 0.27
N PHE A 22 -11.22 6.10 -1.00
CA PHE A 22 -10.04 6.77 -1.56
C PHE A 22 -9.90 8.16 -0.93
N ASP A 23 -8.66 8.60 -0.85
CA ASP A 23 -8.23 9.91 -0.36
C ASP A 23 -8.59 10.19 1.11
N ASP A 24 -8.66 9.12 1.92
CA ASP A 24 -8.97 9.19 3.34
C ASP A 24 -7.76 9.62 4.18
N ASN A 25 -7.51 10.93 4.19
CA ASN A 25 -6.48 11.54 5.03
C ASN A 25 -6.87 11.57 6.53
N SER A 26 -8.05 11.05 6.91
CA SER A 26 -8.50 10.99 8.30
C SER A 26 -8.28 9.62 8.96
N ALA A 27 -7.74 8.65 8.22
CA ALA A 27 -7.39 7.34 8.73
C ALA A 27 -6.36 7.40 9.87
N ASP A 28 -6.39 6.42 10.77
CA ASP A 28 -5.57 6.42 11.99
C ASP A 28 -4.06 6.41 11.69
N ASP A 29 -3.66 5.73 10.61
CA ASP A 29 -2.31 5.62 10.05
C ASP A 29 -1.87 6.85 9.24
N MET A 30 -2.79 7.80 8.99
CA MET A 30 -2.53 9.06 8.31
C MET A 30 -2.29 10.24 9.29
N ARG A 31 -2.38 9.99 10.60
CA ARG A 31 -2.07 11.00 11.64
C ARG A 31 -0.57 11.25 11.78
N TYR A 32 -0.19 12.45 12.17
CA TYR A 32 1.20 12.84 12.36
C TYR A 32 1.31 14.01 13.35
N GLY A 33 2.48 14.14 13.99
CA GLY A 33 2.79 15.21 14.93
C GLY A 33 1.83 15.32 16.14
N ASP A 34 1.09 14.25 16.44
CA ASP A 34 0.00 14.20 17.41
C ASP A 34 0.45 13.68 18.79
N MET A 35 1.71 13.30 18.95
CA MET A 35 2.24 12.72 20.19
C MET A 35 3.41 13.51 20.79
N GLY A 36 3.41 13.62 22.11
CA GLY A 36 4.56 14.09 22.88
C GLY A 36 5.47 12.94 23.33
N GLN A 37 6.59 13.30 23.96
CA GLN A 37 7.54 12.32 24.50
C GLN A 37 6.89 11.32 25.47
N HIS A 38 6.04 11.79 26.39
CA HIS A 38 5.38 10.92 27.36
C HIS A 38 4.49 9.86 26.67
N ASP A 39 3.77 10.23 25.62
CA ASP A 39 2.87 9.33 24.90
C ASP A 39 3.66 8.23 24.18
N LEU A 40 4.75 8.61 23.51
CA LEU A 40 5.63 7.68 22.81
C LEU A 40 6.35 6.72 23.77
N LEU A 41 6.83 7.22 24.92
CA LEU A 41 7.42 6.37 25.97
C LEU A 41 6.39 5.39 26.55
N ALA A 42 5.13 5.82 26.73
CA ALA A 42 4.05 4.95 27.20
C ALA A 42 3.70 3.84 26.20
N LEU A 43 3.98 4.05 24.90
CA LEU A 43 3.90 3.02 23.87
C LEU A 43 5.14 2.11 23.81
N GLY A 44 6.14 2.34 24.66
CA GLY A 44 7.37 1.56 24.74
C GLY A 44 8.44 1.98 23.73
N LEU A 45 8.32 3.17 23.12
CA LEU A 45 9.33 3.73 22.22
C LEU A 45 10.51 4.34 22.99
N ASN A 46 11.24 3.48 23.70
CA ASN A 46 12.38 3.86 24.51
C ASN A 46 13.71 3.80 23.72
N ASP A 47 13.82 2.85 22.78
CA ASP A 47 14.97 2.68 21.88
C ASP A 47 14.55 3.03 20.45
N ILE A 48 14.79 4.28 20.02
CA ILE A 48 14.44 4.71 18.67
C ILE A 48 15.53 4.34 17.67
N SER A 49 16.78 4.72 17.95
CA SER A 49 17.89 4.66 17.02
C SER A 49 19.14 4.10 17.67
N ALA A 50 19.89 3.30 16.92
CA ALA A 50 21.21 2.83 17.34
C ALA A 50 22.28 3.92 17.23
N LYS A 51 22.02 5.01 16.51
CA LYS A 51 23.01 6.05 16.16
C LYS A 51 22.82 7.37 16.91
N VAL A 52 21.59 7.71 17.28
CA VAL A 52 21.24 8.97 17.97
C VAL A 52 20.24 8.76 19.10
N ASP A 53 20.32 9.61 20.12
CA ASP A 53 19.23 9.92 21.05
C ASP A 53 18.44 11.10 20.48
N PRO A 54 17.24 10.88 19.92
CA PRO A 54 16.45 11.95 19.34
C PRO A 54 15.77 12.83 20.39
N TRP A 55 15.68 12.40 21.66
CA TRP A 55 15.10 13.20 22.74
C TRP A 55 16.06 14.28 23.21
N ARG A 56 17.36 13.98 23.20
CA ARG A 56 18.42 14.87 23.69
C ARG A 56 19.24 15.51 22.58
N PHE A 57 19.01 15.13 21.32
CA PHE A 57 19.83 15.48 20.16
C PHE A 57 21.31 15.16 20.40
N ILE A 58 21.58 13.90 20.76
CA ILE A 58 22.94 13.39 20.96
C ILE A 58 23.20 12.32 19.91
N ARG A 59 24.31 12.44 19.18
CA ARG A 59 24.85 11.35 18.36
C ARG A 59 25.82 10.54 19.19
N TYR A 60 25.61 9.23 19.24
CA TYR A 60 26.48 8.32 19.99
C TYR A 60 27.84 8.18 19.29
N ASP A 61 28.91 8.09 20.08
CA ASP A 61 30.26 7.88 19.55
C ASP A 61 30.42 6.46 18.97
N PHE A 62 29.66 5.49 19.51
CA PHE A 62 29.58 4.12 19.03
C PHE A 62 28.12 3.72 18.86
N PRO A 63 27.74 3.04 17.75
CA PRO A 63 26.38 2.56 17.57
C PRO A 63 25.97 1.63 18.71
N HIS A 64 24.85 1.93 19.38
CA HIS A 64 24.42 1.19 20.55
C HIS A 64 23.65 -0.07 20.14
N PRO A 65 24.10 -1.29 20.52
CA PRO A 65 23.30 -2.48 20.40
C PRO A 65 22.35 -2.52 21.61
N SER A 66 21.10 -2.10 21.42
CA SER A 66 19.91 -2.42 22.25
C SER A 66 20.05 -2.45 23.79
N TYR A 67 19.36 -1.52 24.44
CA TYR A 67 18.70 -1.66 25.75
C TYR A 67 19.48 -2.33 26.91
N VAL A 68 20.42 -1.59 27.50
CA VAL A 68 20.90 -1.83 28.88
C VAL A 68 20.94 -0.53 29.70
N ASP A 69 20.05 0.42 29.45
CA ASP A 69 20.01 1.68 30.22
C ASP A 69 19.02 1.64 31.42
N GLY A 70 18.42 0.46 31.68
CA GLY A 70 17.52 0.28 32.82
C GLY A 70 18.22 0.05 34.16
N MET A 71 19.54 -0.19 34.19
CA MET A 71 20.23 -0.63 35.41
C MET A 71 21.32 0.32 35.92
N PHE A 72 21.90 1.17 35.07
CA PHE A 72 22.90 2.16 35.48
C PHE A 72 22.78 3.38 34.57
N GLY A 73 22.26 4.50 35.09
CA GLY A 73 22.04 5.76 34.35
C GLY A 73 23.34 6.47 33.92
N VAL A 74 24.20 5.75 33.19
CA VAL A 74 25.42 6.27 32.60
C VAL A 74 25.01 6.88 31.26
N SER A 75 24.97 8.21 31.20
CA SER A 75 24.78 8.91 29.93
C SER A 75 25.81 8.41 28.91
N THR A 76 25.32 7.74 27.87
CA THR A 76 26.17 7.26 26.77
C THR A 76 26.96 8.46 26.21
N PRO A 77 28.30 8.37 26.13
CA PRO A 77 29.11 9.41 25.53
C PRO A 77 28.64 9.71 24.10
N GLY A 78 28.60 11.00 23.77
CA GLY A 78 28.20 11.43 22.46
C GLY A 78 28.30 12.94 22.29
N ARG A 79 28.13 13.37 21.04
CA ARG A 79 28.16 14.80 20.67
C ARG A 79 26.75 15.34 20.52
N LYS A 80 26.53 16.58 20.97
CA LYS A 80 25.29 17.30 20.68
C LYS A 80 25.21 17.61 19.18
N ILE A 81 24.06 17.41 18.58
CA ILE A 81 23.78 17.64 17.16
C ILE A 81 22.59 18.59 16.98
N SER A 82 22.39 19.10 15.77
CA SER A 82 21.18 19.84 15.43
C SER A 82 19.98 18.91 15.22
N HIS A 83 18.79 19.49 15.21
CA HIS A 83 17.57 18.77 14.83
C HIS A 83 17.70 18.17 13.41
N ASP A 84 18.16 18.97 12.45
CA ASP A 84 18.30 18.51 11.05
C ASP A 84 19.31 17.38 10.91
N GLU A 85 20.44 17.44 11.62
CA GLU A 85 21.40 16.32 11.64
C GLU A 85 20.77 15.05 12.26
N CYS A 86 19.92 15.20 13.28
CA CYS A 86 19.20 14.07 13.88
C CYS A 86 18.22 13.43 12.89
N VAL A 87 17.41 14.25 12.21
CA VAL A 87 16.50 13.83 11.13
C VAL A 87 17.29 13.07 10.05
N ASP A 88 18.41 13.62 9.60
CA ASP A 88 19.25 13.01 8.57
C ASP A 88 19.73 11.61 8.99
N ILE A 89 20.18 11.48 10.24
CA ILE A 89 20.65 10.19 10.78
C ILE A 89 19.50 9.18 10.89
N LEU A 90 18.34 9.60 11.41
CA LEU A 90 17.16 8.74 11.54
C LEU A 90 16.67 8.22 10.19
N PHE A 91 16.53 9.08 9.19
CA PHE A 91 16.12 8.65 7.85
C PHE A 91 17.15 7.75 7.18
N ASN A 92 18.44 8.03 7.34
CA ASN A 92 19.49 7.16 6.81
C ASN A 92 19.47 5.78 7.48
N GLU A 93 19.30 5.72 8.81
CA GLU A 93 19.15 4.46 9.54
C GLU A 93 17.88 3.70 9.14
N MET A 94 16.73 4.39 9.02
CA MET A 94 15.48 3.78 8.53
C MET A 94 15.68 3.17 7.14
N LYS A 95 16.35 3.88 6.23
CA LYS A 95 16.65 3.39 4.88
C LYS A 95 17.59 2.18 4.89
N GLU A 96 18.63 2.21 5.71
CA GLU A 96 19.54 1.06 5.89
C GLU A 96 18.80 -0.17 6.42
N LEU A 97 17.98 -0.01 7.46
CA LEU A 97 17.19 -1.09 8.06
C LEU A 97 16.12 -1.63 7.10
N SER A 98 15.61 -0.81 6.18
CA SER A 98 14.61 -1.24 5.18
C SER A 98 15.11 -2.37 4.27
N HIS A 99 16.42 -2.53 4.12
CA HIS A 99 17.02 -3.60 3.32
C HIS A 99 16.72 -5.00 3.88
N GLU A 100 16.41 -5.12 5.18
CA GLU A 100 15.97 -6.38 5.81
C GLU A 100 14.56 -6.83 5.36
N PHE A 101 13.83 -6.00 4.62
CA PHE A 101 12.51 -6.33 4.09
C PHE A 101 12.48 -6.38 2.56
N SER A 102 13.63 -6.17 1.92
CA SER A 102 13.73 -5.86 0.49
C SER A 102 15.01 -6.44 -0.13
N PHE A 103 15.12 -7.76 -0.08
CA PHE A 103 16.37 -8.48 -0.34
C PHE A 103 16.70 -8.67 -1.83
N TRP A 104 15.69 -8.82 -2.70
CA TRP A 104 15.91 -9.16 -4.12
C TRP A 104 14.76 -8.73 -5.04
N GLY A 105 14.99 -8.79 -6.35
CA GLY A 105 13.96 -8.53 -7.36
C GLY A 105 13.83 -7.07 -7.81
N GLU A 106 12.93 -6.86 -8.77
CA GLU A 106 12.73 -5.57 -9.46
C GLU A 106 12.21 -4.46 -8.54
N TYR A 107 11.48 -4.84 -7.49
CA TYR A 107 10.83 -3.92 -6.56
C TYR A 107 11.70 -3.57 -5.34
N LYS A 108 12.94 -4.08 -5.25
CA LYS A 108 13.78 -3.92 -4.05
C LYS A 108 14.08 -2.47 -3.66
N SER A 109 14.04 -1.56 -4.65
CA SER A 109 14.33 -0.14 -4.48
C SER A 109 13.11 0.67 -4.03
N LEU A 110 11.91 0.11 -4.13
CA LEU A 110 10.67 0.84 -3.93
C LEU A 110 10.52 1.35 -2.50
N ILE A 111 10.88 0.55 -1.50
CA ILE A 111 10.85 1.01 -0.10
C ILE A 111 11.79 2.21 0.13
N GLY A 112 12.94 2.23 -0.54
CA GLY A 112 13.85 3.38 -0.49
C GLY A 112 13.26 4.64 -1.13
N GLU A 113 12.53 4.48 -2.24
CA GLU A 113 11.79 5.58 -2.90
C GLU A 113 10.68 6.12 -2.00
N LEU A 114 9.94 5.24 -1.31
CA LEU A 114 8.88 5.60 -0.37
C LEU A 114 9.46 6.34 0.85
N ILE A 115 10.60 5.90 1.39
CA ILE A 115 11.28 6.58 2.50
C ILE A 115 11.78 7.97 2.08
N ASP A 116 12.35 8.10 0.87
CA ASP A 116 12.75 9.41 0.35
C ASP A 116 11.53 10.33 0.17
N HIS A 117 10.41 9.78 -0.30
CA HIS A 117 9.15 10.52 -0.41
C HIS A 117 8.55 10.89 0.95
N PHE A 118 8.69 10.02 1.97
CA PHE A 118 8.28 10.35 3.34
C PHE A 118 9.06 11.56 3.88
N ARG A 119 10.36 11.64 3.57
CA ARG A 119 11.22 12.74 3.98
C ARG A 119 10.96 14.04 3.24
N TYR A 120 10.81 13.98 1.91
CA TYR A 120 10.84 15.17 1.05
C TYR A 120 9.49 15.51 0.40
N GLY A 121 8.55 14.56 0.37
CA GLY A 121 7.26 14.67 -0.33
C GLY A 121 6.18 15.42 0.46
N ASN A 122 6.40 15.72 1.74
CA ASN A 122 5.52 16.54 2.59
C ASN A 122 4.03 16.11 2.54
N GLY A 123 3.78 14.81 2.57
CA GLY A 123 2.43 14.24 2.57
C GLY A 123 1.72 14.24 1.22
N SER A 124 2.38 14.68 0.14
CA SER A 124 1.82 14.56 -1.21
C SER A 124 1.66 13.09 -1.62
N ALA A 125 0.65 12.78 -2.43
CA ALA A 125 0.44 11.41 -2.88
C ALA A 125 1.64 10.89 -3.70
N PHE A 126 2.00 9.63 -3.50
CA PHE A 126 3.07 8.94 -4.20
C PHE A 126 2.51 8.11 -5.37
N TYR A 127 3.25 8.13 -6.47
CA TYR A 127 3.00 7.31 -7.65
C TYR A 127 4.31 6.72 -8.16
N SER A 128 4.30 5.44 -8.51
CA SER A 128 5.45 4.79 -9.12
C SER A 128 5.01 3.81 -10.20
N GLN A 129 5.69 3.84 -11.34
CA GLN A 129 5.46 2.87 -12.41
C GLN A 129 5.76 1.44 -11.93
N LYS A 130 6.70 1.27 -10.99
CA LYS A 130 7.02 -0.04 -10.41
C LYS A 130 5.84 -0.61 -9.63
N LEU A 131 5.12 0.23 -8.88
CA LEU A 131 3.91 -0.18 -8.17
C LEU A 131 2.81 -0.61 -9.16
N ASN A 132 2.61 0.16 -10.24
CA ASN A 132 1.67 -0.24 -11.29
C ASN A 132 2.06 -1.57 -11.94
N SER A 133 3.34 -1.78 -12.24
CA SER A 133 3.83 -3.06 -12.77
C SER A 133 3.59 -4.21 -11.79
N ALA A 134 3.90 -4.03 -10.51
CA ALA A 134 3.65 -5.04 -9.47
C ALA A 134 2.17 -5.39 -9.34
N PHE A 135 1.32 -4.36 -9.38
CA PHE A 135 -0.13 -4.51 -9.30
C PHE A 135 -0.70 -5.17 -10.54
N HIS A 136 -0.23 -4.80 -11.73
CA HIS A 136 -0.59 -5.46 -12.98
C HIS A 136 -0.21 -6.95 -12.98
N MET A 137 1.01 -7.30 -12.57
CA MET A 137 1.42 -8.70 -12.41
C MET A 137 0.55 -9.48 -11.41
N ARG A 138 -0.09 -8.80 -10.46
CA ARG A 138 -1.04 -9.40 -9.51
C ARG A 138 -2.43 -9.57 -10.14
N MET A 139 -2.94 -8.54 -10.82
CA MET A 139 -4.29 -8.52 -11.41
C MET A 139 -4.42 -9.45 -12.62
N SER A 140 -3.40 -9.48 -13.48
CA SER A 140 -3.36 -10.32 -14.69
C SER A 140 -3.38 -11.83 -14.40
N LYS A 141 -3.08 -12.27 -13.17
CA LYS A 141 -3.14 -13.69 -12.80
C LYS A 141 -4.60 -14.16 -12.72
N LEU A 142 -5.00 -15.00 -13.67
CA LEU A 142 -6.27 -15.73 -13.68
C LEU A 142 -6.23 -16.90 -12.67
N SER A 143 -6.18 -16.57 -11.39
CA SER A 143 -6.31 -17.55 -10.31
C SER A 143 -7.77 -17.82 -9.96
N LEU A 144 -8.06 -18.97 -9.33
CA LEU A 144 -9.38 -19.28 -8.79
C LEU A 144 -9.88 -18.14 -7.89
N ARG A 145 -11.06 -17.59 -8.22
CA ARG A 145 -11.69 -16.44 -7.54
C ARG A 145 -10.99 -15.09 -7.74
N SER A 146 -10.12 -14.95 -8.75
CA SER A 146 -9.62 -13.62 -9.11
C SER A 146 -10.75 -12.74 -9.66
N PRO A 147 -10.75 -11.43 -9.36
CA PRO A 147 -11.74 -10.51 -9.92
C PRO A 147 -11.81 -10.55 -11.46
N LEU A 148 -10.65 -10.62 -12.12
CA LEU A 148 -10.56 -10.65 -13.58
C LEU A 148 -11.20 -11.92 -14.18
N LEU A 149 -10.97 -13.08 -13.56
CA LEU A 149 -11.58 -14.34 -13.98
C LEU A 149 -13.09 -14.33 -13.74
N ILE A 150 -13.54 -13.82 -12.58
CA ILE A 150 -14.97 -13.69 -12.25
C ILE A 150 -15.69 -12.83 -13.30
N ILE A 151 -15.12 -11.68 -13.66
CA ILE A 151 -15.68 -10.79 -14.68
C ILE A 151 -15.72 -11.52 -16.03
N LYS A 152 -14.62 -12.15 -16.43
CA LYS A 152 -14.53 -12.93 -17.68
C LYS A 152 -15.60 -14.02 -17.75
N ASP A 153 -15.77 -14.81 -16.69
CA ASP A 153 -16.72 -15.91 -16.64
C ASP A 153 -18.18 -15.44 -16.63
N CYS A 154 -18.47 -14.30 -16.00
CA CYS A 154 -19.82 -13.71 -16.04
C CYS A 154 -20.17 -13.22 -17.45
N ILE A 155 -19.26 -12.47 -18.09
CA ILE A 155 -19.45 -11.99 -19.47
C ILE A 155 -19.59 -13.17 -20.43
N GLN A 156 -18.70 -14.17 -20.34
CA GLN A 156 -18.72 -15.35 -21.19
C GLN A 156 -20.06 -16.11 -21.07
N ARG A 157 -20.53 -16.38 -19.85
CA ARG A 157 -21.79 -17.08 -19.60
C ARG A 157 -22.99 -16.31 -20.15
N GLU A 158 -23.00 -15.00 -19.99
CA GLU A 158 -24.09 -14.16 -20.51
C GLU A 158 -24.07 -14.14 -22.04
N PHE A 159 -22.90 -14.04 -22.65
CA PHE A 159 -22.78 -13.91 -24.11
C PHE A 159 -23.03 -15.22 -24.85
N ALA A 160 -22.85 -16.36 -24.18
CA ALA A 160 -23.15 -17.70 -24.69
C ALA A 160 -24.65 -18.02 -24.73
N LYS A 161 -25.51 -17.25 -24.04
CA LYS A 161 -26.97 -17.45 -24.09
C LYS A 161 -27.49 -17.09 -25.49
N THR A 162 -27.93 -18.10 -26.24
CA THR A 162 -28.37 -17.98 -27.63
C THR A 162 -29.78 -17.40 -27.81
N HIS A 163 -30.61 -17.34 -26.77
CA HIS A 163 -32.07 -17.11 -26.91
C HIS A 163 -32.67 -15.98 -26.06
N THR A 164 -31.87 -15.19 -25.35
CA THR A 164 -32.39 -14.08 -24.52
C THR A 164 -31.83 -12.75 -24.98
N LYS A 165 -32.68 -11.72 -25.08
CA LYS A 165 -32.22 -10.33 -25.17
C LYS A 165 -31.33 -10.07 -23.95
N MET A 166 -30.08 -9.68 -24.20
CA MET A 166 -29.13 -9.36 -23.15
C MET A 166 -29.64 -8.19 -22.32
N TYR A 167 -29.75 -8.39 -21.01
CA TYR A 167 -30.09 -7.32 -20.07
C TYR A 167 -28.85 -6.93 -19.27
N ILE A 168 -28.15 -5.90 -19.77
CA ILE A 168 -26.88 -5.42 -19.21
C ILE A 168 -26.96 -5.14 -17.70
N PRO A 169 -28.02 -4.52 -17.14
CA PRO A 169 -28.10 -4.31 -15.69
C PRO A 169 -28.06 -5.61 -14.88
N ALA A 170 -28.65 -6.71 -15.37
CA ALA A 170 -28.55 -8.00 -14.69
C ALA A 170 -27.14 -8.60 -14.77
N LEU A 171 -26.42 -8.42 -15.89
CA LEU A 171 -25.02 -8.83 -15.99
C LEU A 171 -24.14 -8.05 -15.01
N LEU A 172 -24.30 -6.72 -14.93
CA LEU A 172 -23.53 -5.88 -14.01
C LEU A 172 -23.81 -6.25 -12.55
N HIS A 173 -25.08 -6.44 -12.18
CA HIS A 173 -25.46 -6.85 -10.84
C HIS A 173 -24.92 -8.26 -10.49
N GLN A 174 -24.91 -9.18 -11.47
CA GLN A 174 -24.32 -10.49 -11.26
C GLN A 174 -22.81 -10.40 -11.04
N ILE A 175 -22.11 -9.57 -11.82
CA ILE A 175 -20.67 -9.31 -11.64
C ILE A 175 -20.41 -8.77 -10.24
N GLU A 176 -21.16 -7.73 -9.82
CA GLU A 176 -21.05 -7.12 -8.50
C GLU A 176 -21.20 -8.15 -7.37
N ILE A 177 -22.26 -8.97 -7.38
CA ILE A 177 -22.47 -10.03 -6.37
C ILE A 177 -21.31 -11.03 -6.33
N MET A 178 -20.78 -11.40 -7.49
CA MET A 178 -19.66 -12.34 -7.56
C MET A 178 -18.34 -11.70 -7.09
N LEU A 179 -18.13 -10.41 -7.36
CA LEU A 179 -16.98 -9.65 -6.88
C LEU A 179 -16.99 -9.46 -5.36
N LEU A 180 -18.16 -9.29 -4.74
CA LEU A 180 -18.29 -9.27 -3.27
C LEU A 180 -17.81 -10.57 -2.61
N ARG A 181 -17.81 -11.69 -3.34
CA ARG A 181 -17.31 -13.00 -2.89
C ARG A 181 -15.88 -13.29 -3.35
N SER A 182 -15.27 -12.37 -4.10
CA SER A 182 -13.91 -12.51 -4.60
C SER A 182 -12.88 -12.33 -3.49
N ARG A 183 -11.65 -12.74 -3.77
CA ARG A 183 -10.51 -12.42 -2.90
C ARG A 183 -9.85 -11.15 -3.44
N LEU A 184 -9.94 -10.06 -2.69
CA LEU A 184 -9.11 -8.88 -2.96
C LEU A 184 -7.64 -9.28 -2.77
N TYR A 185 -6.82 -8.95 -3.76
CA TYR A 185 -5.42 -9.33 -3.76
C TYR A 185 -4.62 -8.38 -2.86
N LYS A 186 -4.00 -8.92 -1.81
CA LYS A 186 -3.03 -8.19 -0.97
C LYS A 186 -1.59 -8.53 -1.38
N PHE A 187 -0.62 -7.71 -0.99
CA PHE A 187 0.83 -7.96 -1.15
C PHE A 187 1.45 -8.64 0.08
N ASN A 188 0.82 -9.69 0.60
CA ASN A 188 1.21 -10.30 1.87
C ASN A 188 1.80 -11.71 1.76
N ASN A 189 2.11 -12.19 0.55
CA ASN A 189 2.66 -13.53 0.36
C ASN A 189 4.17 -13.58 0.71
N PRO A 190 4.78 -14.76 0.92
CA PRO A 190 6.20 -14.85 1.29
C PRO A 190 7.18 -14.23 0.28
N GLN A 191 6.84 -14.20 -1.02
CA GLN A 191 7.67 -13.55 -2.04
C GLN A 191 7.61 -12.02 -1.89
N ASP A 192 6.43 -11.47 -1.57
CA ASP A 192 6.22 -10.04 -1.35
C ASP A 192 7.03 -9.53 -0.16
N ARG A 193 7.11 -10.34 0.90
CA ARG A 193 7.93 -10.04 2.10
C ARG A 193 9.43 -10.03 1.84
N ALA A 194 9.87 -10.63 0.74
CA ALA A 194 11.29 -10.75 0.40
C ALA A 194 11.73 -9.81 -0.73
N ASN A 195 10.78 -9.33 -1.56
CA ASN A 195 11.06 -8.49 -2.73
C ASN A 195 10.80 -6.99 -2.53
N GLY A 196 10.42 -6.60 -1.30
CA GLY A 196 10.13 -5.22 -0.93
C GLY A 196 8.66 -4.81 -1.08
N LEU A 197 7.81 -5.58 -1.77
CA LEU A 197 6.41 -5.20 -1.97
C LEU A 197 5.59 -5.28 -0.69
N GLY A 198 5.85 -6.26 0.18
CA GLY A 198 5.08 -6.45 1.41
C GLY A 198 5.30 -5.36 2.46
N ILE A 199 6.39 -4.60 2.36
CA ILE A 199 6.64 -3.41 3.19
C ILE A 199 6.26 -2.11 2.45
N SER A 200 6.29 -2.12 1.11
CA SER A 200 5.96 -0.95 0.28
C SER A 200 4.45 -0.76 0.09
N VAL A 201 3.67 -1.85 0.19
CA VAL A 201 2.21 -1.87 0.13
C VAL A 201 1.75 -2.80 1.26
N HIS A 202 1.55 -2.21 2.43
CA HIS A 202 1.33 -2.94 3.69
C HIS A 202 -0.08 -3.54 3.71
N ASP A 203 -1.08 -2.77 3.29
CA ASP A 203 -2.42 -3.26 2.96
C ASP A 203 -2.88 -2.69 1.61
N ILE A 204 -4.13 -2.92 1.22
CA ILE A 204 -4.78 -2.09 0.20
C ILE A 204 -5.94 -1.43 0.93
N SER A 205 -5.76 -0.15 1.26
CA SER A 205 -6.75 0.63 2.01
C SER A 205 -8.03 0.80 1.22
N ALA A 206 -7.94 1.10 -0.08
CA ALA A 206 -9.08 1.24 -0.97
C ALA A 206 -8.85 0.59 -2.34
N GLN A 207 -9.91 0.02 -2.94
CA GLN A 207 -9.87 -0.56 -4.27
C GLN A 207 -11.16 -0.32 -5.04
N LYS A 208 -11.03 -0.06 -6.35
CA LYS A 208 -12.12 0.14 -7.29
C LYS A 208 -11.90 -0.65 -8.57
N ILE A 209 -12.96 -1.25 -9.09
CA ILE A 209 -12.94 -2.00 -10.34
C ILE A 209 -13.94 -1.35 -11.29
N ILE A 210 -13.46 -0.90 -12.44
CA ILE A 210 -14.23 -0.13 -13.42
C ILE A 210 -14.23 -0.90 -14.74
N LEU A 211 -15.41 -1.16 -15.28
CA LEU A 211 -15.54 -1.62 -16.66
C LEU A 211 -15.43 -0.38 -17.57
N LEU A 212 -14.34 -0.29 -18.33
CA LEU A 212 -14.12 0.81 -19.27
C LEU A 212 -14.80 0.57 -20.61
N ASN A 213 -14.76 -0.69 -21.08
CA ASN A 213 -15.30 -1.08 -22.37
C ASN A 213 -15.85 -2.50 -22.33
N LEU A 214 -16.91 -2.76 -23.09
CA LEU A 214 -17.45 -4.09 -23.35
C LEU A 214 -18.05 -4.13 -24.75
N GLN A 215 -17.58 -5.05 -25.57
CA GLN A 215 -18.01 -5.20 -26.96
C GLN A 215 -18.25 -6.66 -27.28
N LYS A 216 -19.42 -6.96 -27.86
CA LYS A 216 -19.72 -8.26 -28.45
C LYS A 216 -19.55 -8.15 -29.97
N TYR A 217 -18.90 -9.15 -30.55
CA TYR A 217 -18.70 -9.32 -31.98
C TYR A 217 -19.48 -10.55 -32.47
N SER A 218 -19.44 -10.82 -33.78
CA SER A 218 -20.06 -12.01 -34.37
C SER A 218 -19.45 -13.32 -33.85
N LEU A 219 -18.13 -13.35 -33.67
CA LEU A 219 -17.35 -14.54 -33.30
C LEU A 219 -16.63 -14.39 -31.95
N GLY A 220 -17.10 -13.50 -31.08
CA GLY A 220 -16.42 -13.31 -29.80
C GLY A 220 -16.82 -12.05 -29.07
N TRP A 221 -16.01 -11.67 -28.10
CA TRP A 221 -16.18 -10.43 -27.33
C TRP A 221 -14.86 -9.96 -26.74
N SER A 222 -14.83 -8.68 -26.37
CA SER A 222 -13.75 -8.13 -25.57
C SER A 222 -14.26 -7.14 -24.54
N ALA A 223 -13.53 -7.01 -23.44
CA ALA A 223 -13.76 -6.02 -22.41
C ALA A 223 -12.43 -5.45 -21.90
N THR A 224 -12.50 -4.22 -21.39
CA THR A 224 -11.37 -3.55 -20.74
C THR A 224 -11.78 -3.19 -19.32
N VAL A 225 -11.00 -3.66 -18.36
CA VAL A 225 -11.24 -3.49 -16.92
C VAL A 225 -10.10 -2.66 -16.33
N HIS A 226 -10.43 -1.60 -15.60
CA HIS A 226 -9.49 -0.79 -14.86
C HIS A 226 -9.60 -1.12 -13.37
N PHE A 227 -8.47 -1.47 -12.76
CA PHE A 227 -8.30 -1.66 -11.34
C PHE A 227 -7.57 -0.44 -10.78
N GLU A 228 -8.19 0.28 -9.86
CA GLU A 228 -7.58 1.35 -9.09
C GLU A 228 -7.42 0.89 -7.66
N ALA A 229 -6.29 1.20 -7.04
CA ALA A 229 -6.02 0.88 -5.65
C ALA A 229 -5.21 2.00 -5.00
N GLN A 230 -5.42 2.12 -3.69
CA GLN A 230 -4.72 3.05 -2.83
C GLN A 230 -4.32 2.32 -1.56
N ASP A 231 -3.15 2.66 -1.03
CA ASP A 231 -2.69 2.27 0.30
C ASP A 231 -2.14 3.50 1.02
N HIS A 232 -1.88 3.38 2.32
CA HIS A 232 -1.29 4.43 3.13
C HIS A 232 0.15 4.08 3.48
N PHE A 233 1.06 5.03 3.28
CA PHE A 233 2.40 4.95 3.83
C PHE A 233 2.44 5.73 5.14
N GLY A 234 1.98 5.07 6.19
CA GLY A 234 1.98 5.57 7.56
C GLY A 234 1.75 4.42 8.54
N LEU A 235 2.06 4.65 9.80
CA LEU A 235 1.82 3.69 10.88
C LEU A 235 0.76 4.23 11.84
N ASP A 236 0.02 3.32 12.46
CA ASP A 236 -0.87 3.64 13.57
C ASP A 236 -0.37 3.02 14.90
N VAL A 237 -1.10 3.32 15.98
CA VAL A 237 -0.78 2.81 17.32
C VAL A 237 -0.86 1.29 17.40
N SER A 238 -1.69 0.64 16.58
CA SER A 238 -1.82 -0.81 16.53
C SER A 238 -0.59 -1.48 15.92
N ASP A 239 0.03 -0.84 14.93
CA ASP A 239 1.28 -1.32 14.31
C ASP A 239 2.41 -1.39 15.33
N ILE A 240 2.63 -0.33 16.12
CA ILE A 240 3.75 -0.30 17.08
C ILE A 240 3.48 -1.09 18.37
N LYS A 241 2.22 -1.43 18.65
CA LYS A 241 1.84 -2.36 19.73
C LYS A 241 2.01 -3.82 19.34
N ASN A 242 2.17 -4.13 18.05
CA ASN A 242 2.43 -5.47 17.58
C ASN A 242 3.77 -5.98 18.13
N GLU A 243 3.75 -7.12 18.81
CA GLU A 243 4.93 -7.70 19.46
C GLU A 243 6.08 -7.97 18.48
N LEU A 244 5.78 -8.26 17.21
CA LEU A 244 6.80 -8.52 16.20
C LEU A 244 7.35 -7.21 15.61
N TYR A 245 6.49 -6.25 15.27
CA TYR A 245 6.95 -4.99 14.67
C TYR A 245 7.70 -4.11 15.65
N ARG A 246 7.29 -4.11 16.92
CA ARG A 246 7.97 -3.34 17.96
C ARG A 246 9.43 -3.73 18.12
N GLU A 247 9.84 -4.95 17.79
CA GLU A 247 11.24 -5.40 17.92
C GLU A 247 12.19 -4.78 16.87
N PHE A 248 11.67 -4.34 15.72
CA PHE A 248 12.49 -3.74 14.67
C PHE A 248 12.60 -2.22 14.86
N ARG A 249 13.85 -1.71 14.94
CA ARG A 249 14.12 -0.25 14.94
C ARG A 249 13.51 0.44 13.73
N PHE A 250 13.39 -0.24 12.60
CA PHE A 250 12.75 0.30 11.39
C PHE A 250 11.37 0.90 11.69
N PHE A 251 10.48 0.14 12.32
CA PHE A 251 9.13 0.62 12.66
C PHE A 251 9.16 1.67 13.78
N ARG A 252 10.08 1.54 14.75
CA ARG A 252 10.23 2.53 15.83
C ARG A 252 10.66 3.90 15.31
N ILE A 253 11.62 3.94 14.37
CA ILE A 253 12.07 5.16 13.71
C ILE A 253 10.96 5.76 12.86
N TRP A 254 10.28 4.94 12.04
CA TRP A 254 9.16 5.40 11.22
C TRP A 254 8.07 6.05 12.07
N PHE A 255 7.60 5.33 13.09
CA PHE A 255 6.55 5.81 13.99
C PHE A 255 6.97 7.09 14.72
N PHE A 256 8.22 7.16 15.18
CA PHE A 256 8.76 8.35 15.83
C PHE A 256 8.81 9.56 14.89
N LEU A 257 9.36 9.40 13.68
CA LEU A 257 9.42 10.46 12.67
C LEU A 257 8.03 10.99 12.30
N GLN A 258 7.03 10.11 12.26
CA GLN A 258 5.65 10.44 11.94
C GLN A 258 4.93 11.18 13.09
N HIS A 259 4.89 10.57 14.28
CA HIS A 259 3.99 11.02 15.36
C HIS A 259 4.61 12.02 16.33
N HIS A 260 5.94 12.09 16.45
CA HIS A 260 6.55 13.04 17.38
C HIS A 260 6.29 14.48 16.93
N ARG A 261 5.65 15.28 17.77
CA ARG A 261 5.22 16.67 17.46
C ARG A 261 6.31 17.59 16.88
N ASP A 262 7.56 17.41 17.30
CA ASP A 262 8.67 18.26 16.84
C ASP A 262 9.31 17.75 15.53
N PHE A 263 9.01 16.51 15.10
CA PHE A 263 9.49 15.93 13.83
C PHE A 263 8.37 15.95 12.78
N ALA A 264 7.21 15.39 13.12
CA ALA A 264 5.93 15.52 12.41
C ALA A 264 5.99 15.30 10.88
N PHE A 265 6.76 14.31 10.43
CA PHE A 265 6.81 13.95 9.01
C PHE A 265 5.48 13.36 8.56
N LYS A 266 4.94 13.86 7.45
CA LYS A 266 3.59 13.53 7.02
C LYS A 266 3.54 12.18 6.31
N PRO A 267 2.69 11.23 6.74
CA PRO A 267 2.39 10.06 5.95
C PRO A 267 1.69 10.48 4.65
N PHE A 268 1.59 9.55 3.70
CA PHE A 268 1.04 9.87 2.39
C PHE A 268 0.30 8.69 1.76
N LEU A 269 -0.57 9.03 0.82
CA LEU A 269 -1.31 8.06 0.02
C LEU A 269 -0.41 7.50 -1.08
N THR A 270 -0.46 6.18 -1.27
CA THR A 270 0.25 5.48 -2.34
C THR A 270 -0.77 4.99 -3.36
N ASN A 271 -0.74 5.57 -4.56
CA ASN A 271 -1.71 5.28 -5.62
C ASN A 271 -1.12 4.36 -6.68
N PHE A 272 -1.87 3.33 -7.07
CA PHE A 272 -1.49 2.42 -8.13
C PHE A 272 -2.69 1.84 -8.87
N ASN A 273 -2.48 1.49 -10.13
CA ASN A 273 -3.54 0.99 -10.98
C ASN A 273 -3.05 -0.04 -12.00
N SER A 274 -4.01 -0.73 -12.61
CA SER A 274 -3.77 -1.65 -13.71
C SER A 274 -4.97 -1.70 -14.65
N VAL A 275 -4.71 -1.70 -15.96
CA VAL A 275 -5.73 -1.88 -16.99
C VAL A 275 -5.53 -3.23 -17.64
N GLU A 276 -6.56 -4.08 -17.57
CA GLU A 276 -6.56 -5.43 -18.10
C GLU A 276 -7.53 -5.55 -19.27
N ARG A 277 -7.09 -6.21 -20.34
CA ARG A 277 -7.95 -6.60 -21.45
C ARG A 277 -8.28 -8.08 -21.32
N ILE A 278 -9.58 -8.39 -21.38
CA ILE A 278 -10.07 -9.77 -21.47
C ILE A 278 -10.88 -9.93 -22.74
N ASP A 279 -10.68 -11.04 -23.40
CA ASP A 279 -11.43 -11.41 -24.59
C ASP A 279 -11.64 -12.91 -24.67
N ASN A 280 -12.56 -13.27 -25.56
CA ASN A 280 -12.74 -14.62 -26.05
C ASN A 280 -13.19 -14.56 -27.51
N TYR A 281 -12.40 -15.17 -28.39
CA TYR A 281 -12.66 -15.28 -29.81
C TYR A 281 -12.76 -16.77 -30.17
N LEU A 282 -13.72 -17.12 -31.02
CA LEU A 282 -13.83 -18.44 -31.66
C LEU A 282 -12.86 -18.53 -32.85
#